data_AF-A0A7C9FIX1-F1
#
_entry.id   AF-A0A7C9FIX1-F1
#
_cell.length_a   1.000
_cell.length_b   1.000
_cell.length_c   1.000
_cell.angle_alpha   90.00
_cell.angle_beta   90.00
_cell.angle_gamma   90.00
#
_symmetry.space_group_name_H-M   'P 1'
#
loop_
_entity.id
_entity.type
_entity.pdbx_description
1 polymer ?
#
loop_
_entity_poly.entity_id
_entity_poly.type
_entity_poly.pdbx_seq_one_letter_code
_entity_poly.pdbx_strand_id
1 'polypeptide(L)' 'MVRVIEKIAWFALDQSGVTAIEYGLIAALIALGIVVALTTIGTDLSTVFSTVAATLDSAVTAI' A
#
# COMPACT_ATOMS: atom_id res chain seq x y z
N MET A 1 -29.14 -17.09 -33.56
CA MET A 1 -27.67 -17.05 -33.58
C MET A 1 -27.10 -15.64 -33.57
N VAL A 2 -27.73 -14.66 -34.24
CA VAL A 2 -27.24 -13.26 -34.32
C VAL A 2 -26.92 -12.62 -32.96
N ARG A 3 -27.77 -12.81 -31.94
CA ARG A 3 -27.56 -12.28 -30.57
C ARG A 3 -26.30 -12.79 -29.86
N VAL A 4 -25.82 -13.98 -30.22
CA VAL A 4 -24.60 -14.55 -29.62
C VAL A 4 -23.37 -13.93 -30.26
N ILE A 5 -23.40 -13.74 -31.58
CA ILE A 5 -22.34 -13.08 -32.35
C ILE A 5 -22.18 -11.63 -31.89
N GLU A 6 -23.29 -10.92 -31.65
CA GLU A 6 -23.27 -9.57 -31.10
C GLU A 6 -22.59 -9.50 -29.73
N LYS A 7 -22.94 -10.40 -28.79
CA LYS A 7 -22.33 -10.43 -27.45
C LYS A 7 -20.83 -10.70 -27.49
N ILE A 8 -20.38 -11.60 -28.37
CA ILE A 8 -18.95 -11.89 -28.55
C ILE A 8 -18.22 -10.68 -29.15
N ALA A 9 -18.83 -9.98 -30.12
CA ALA A 9 -18.27 -8.75 -30.69
C ALA A 9 -18.16 -7.63 -29.65
N TRP A 10 -19.17 -7.46 -28.80
CA TRP A 10 -19.13 -6.49 -27.68
C TRP A 10 -18.04 -6.79 -26.66
N PHE A 11 -17.86 -8.08 -26.30
CA PHE A 11 -16.80 -8.48 -25.39
C PHE A 11 -15.40 -8.24 -25.97
N ALA A 12 -15.20 -8.51 -27.26
CA ALA A 12 -13.93 -8.24 -27.95
C ALA A 12 -13.59 -6.74 -28.08
N LEU A 13 -14.60 -5.87 -28.01
CA LEU A 13 -14.45 -4.41 -28.03
C LEU A 13 -14.34 -3.80 -26.62
N ASP A 14 -14.54 -4.59 -25.56
CA ASP A 14 -14.51 -4.10 -24.20
C ASP A 14 -13.06 -3.88 -23.74
N GLN A 15 -12.72 -2.63 -23.45
CA GLN A 15 -11.40 -2.23 -22.95
C GLN A 15 -11.37 -2.13 -21.42
N SER A 16 -12.46 -2.48 -20.73
CA SER A 16 -12.54 -2.44 -19.26
C SER A 16 -11.40 -3.22 -18.58
N GLY A 17 -11.00 -4.38 -19.14
CA GLY A 17 -9.88 -5.17 -18.64
C GLY A 17 -8.52 -4.48 -18.80
N VAL A 18 -8.32 -3.72 -19.88
CA VAL A 18 -7.10 -2.92 -20.09
C VAL A 18 -7.07 -1.72 -19.14
N THR A 19 -8.21 -1.06 -18.92
CA THR A 19 -8.28 0.01 -17.91
C THR A 19 -8.03 -0.52 -16.49
N ALA A 20 -8.45 -1.75 -16.19
CA ALA A 20 -8.21 -2.37 -14.88
C ALA A 20 -6.72 -2.62 -14.61
N ILE A 21 -5.90 -2.96 -15.63
CA ILE A 21 -4.46 -3.16 -15.43
C ILE A 21 -3.72 -1.84 -15.23
N GLU A 22 -4.18 -0.75 -15.87
CA GLU A 22 -3.61 0.59 -15.70
C GLU A 22 -3.87 1.13 -14.29
N TYR A 23 -5.12 1.12 -13.84
CA TYR A 23 -5.46 1.53 -12.48
C TYR A 23 -4.89 0.57 -11.42
N GLY A 24 -4.79 -0.72 -11.73
CA GLY A 24 -4.14 -1.72 -10.89
C GLY A 24 -2.65 -1.42 -10.68
N LEU A 25 -1.93 -1.02 -11.72
CA LEU A 25 -0.52 -0.64 -11.63
C LEU A 25 -0.33 0.63 -10.80
N ILE A 26 -1.17 1.66 -11.00
CA ILE A 26 -1.12 2.90 -10.22
C ILE A 26 -1.38 2.60 -8.74
N ALA A 27 -2.41 1.79 -8.44
CA ALA A 27 -2.72 1.37 -7.08
C ALA A 27 -1.54 0.61 -6.42
N ALA A 28 -0.88 -0.28 -7.17
CA ALA A 28 0.29 -1.00 -6.68
C ALA A 28 1.47 -0.07 -6.36
N LEU A 29 1.73 0.93 -7.20
CA LEU A 29 2.80 1.91 -6.97
C LEU A 29 2.52 2.81 -5.76
N ILE A 30 1.27 3.25 -5.59
CA ILE A 30 0.85 4.01 -4.41
C ILE A 30 1.01 3.16 -3.15
N ALA A 31 0.54 1.92 -3.19
CA ALA A 31 0.67 0.99 -2.07
C ALA A 31 2.14 0.76 -1.68
N LEU A 32 3.02 0.55 -2.65
CA LEU A 32 4.46 0.40 -2.43
C LEU A 32 5.06 1.66 -1.76
N GLY A 33 4.71 2.85 -2.25
CA GLY A 33 5.18 4.12 -1.65
C GLY A 33 4.72 4.28 -0.19
N ILE A 34 3.47 3.91 0.10
CA ILE A 34 2.93 3.93 1.47
C ILE A 34 3.69 2.95 2.37
N VAL A 35 3.94 1.73 1.92
CA VAL A 35 4.69 0.72 2.71
C VAL A 35 6.07 1.23 3.08
N VAL A 36 6.79 1.83 2.13
CA VAL A 36 8.13 2.41 2.39
C VAL A 36 8.04 3.54 3.41
N ALA A 37 7.10 4.47 3.24
CA ALA A 37 6.94 5.59 4.18
C ALA A 37 6.59 5.11 5.60
N LEU A 38 5.67 4.16 5.72
CA LEU A 38 5.27 3.60 7.02
C LEU A 38 6.40 2.81 7.69
N THR A 39 7.29 2.18 6.91
CA THR A 39 8.47 1.48 7.46
C THR A 39 9.42 2.46 8.14
N THR A 40 9.69 3.61 7.50
CA THR A 40 10.52 4.67 8.09
C THR A 40 9.86 5.25 9.34
N ILE A 41 8.57 5.61 9.26
CA ILE A 41 7.82 6.15 10.41
C ILE A 41 7.82 5.17 11.57
N GLY A 42 7.62 3.88 11.32
CA GLY A 42 7.67 2.86 12.37
C GLY A 42 9.03 2.76 13.05
N THR A 43 10.12 2.89 12.28
CA THR A 43 11.49 2.89 12.80
C THR A 43 11.76 4.12 13.68
N ASP A 44 11.35 5.29 13.22
CA ASP A 44 11.50 6.54 13.98
C ASP A 44 10.71 6.49 15.29
N LEU A 45 9.46 6.02 15.22
CA LEU A 45 8.59 5.89 16.39
C LEU A 45 9.16 4.90 17.41
N SER A 46 9.68 3.76 16.95
CA SER A 46 10.38 2.79 17.80
C SER A 46 11.60 3.42 18.47
N THR A 47 12.37 4.22 17.74
CA THR A 47 13.56 4.91 18.26
C THR A 47 13.18 5.92 19.34
N VAL A 48 12.12 6.71 19.12
CA VAL A 48 11.61 7.67 20.11
C VAL A 48 11.18 6.96 21.38
N PHE A 49 10.34 5.92 21.28
CA PHE A 49 9.88 5.21 22.47
C PHE A 49 11.00 4.47 23.20
N SER A 50 11.96 3.88 22.46
CA SER A 50 13.13 3.24 23.06
C SER A 50 14.00 4.24 23.83
N THR A 51 14.17 5.44 23.28
CA THR A 51 14.91 6.53 23.94
C THR A 51 14.21 6.96 25.21
N VAL A 52 12.90 7.20 25.15
CA VAL A 52 12.10 7.56 26.34
C VAL A 52 12.19 6.47 27.40
N ALA A 53 12.02 5.20 27.02
CA ALA A 53 12.14 4.07 27.94
C ALA A 53 13.51 4.02 28.62
N ALA A 54 14.60 4.15 27.85
CA ALA A 54 15.96 4.15 28.39
C ALA A 54 16.22 5.32 29.34
N THR A 55 15.72 6.52 29.02
CA THR A 55 15.86 7.69 29.91
C THR A 55 15.09 7.51 31.21
N LEU A 56 13.89 6.91 31.17
CA LEU A 56 13.09 6.67 32.36
C LEU A 56 13.74 5.61 33.26
N ASP A 57 14.23 4.52 32.68
CA ASP A 57 14.93 3.45 33.40
C ASP A 57 16.22 3.95 34.08
N SER A 58 16.99 4.78 33.36
CA SER A 58 18.18 5.43 33.91
C SER A 58 17.85 6.35 35.08
N ALA A 59 16.76 7.12 34.99
CA ALA A 59 16.32 8.02 36.06
C ALA A 59 15.85 7.26 37.30
N VAL A 60 15.18 6.11 37.12
CA VAL A 60 14.75 5.25 38.24
C VAL A 60 15.95 4.59 38.93
N THR A 61 16.92 4.11 38.15
CA THR A 61 18.13 3.45 38.69
C THR A 61 19.07 4.42 39.42
N ALA A 62 18.98 5.72 39.12
CA ALA A 62 19.78 6.75 39.78
C ALA A 62 19.27 7.18 41.17
N ILE A 63 18.11 6.66 41.60
CA ILE A 63 17.52 6.86 42.94
C ILE A 63 17.92 5.68 43.83
#